data_AF-A0AAJ6NWQ4-F1
#
_entry.id   AF-A0AAJ6NWQ4-F1
#
_cell.length_a   1.000
_cell.length_b   1.000
_cell.length_c   1.000
_cell.angle_alpha   90.00
_cell.angle_beta   90.00
_cell.angle_gamma   90.00
#
_symmetry.space_group_name_H-M   'P 1'
#
loop_
_entity.id
_entity.type
_entity.pdbx_description
1 polymer ?
#
loop_
_entity_poly.entity_id
_entity_poly.type
_entity_poly.pdbx_seq_one_letter_code
_entity_poly.pdbx_strand_id
1 'polypeptide(L)'
;MQKLLEQLDNIFEVIEKEDIAPPISDEKFRRLAGRLPFKIPSIIENLYKWHDGIEQFIPGYDLLPLSDAIAEYENLIALGEEYQDKEFFDESFFPILYADKSYILVDCDPSYEASIYCLFLELNDILQRYENVDQMLQIVVDAYLSRAYYMEEGLLVKNPVLLQKIESKYLSLEQQNQREAEWNKLCDELHQLENRDRSQEQWDFQKSILISRLYETYDERAIIYLTKFLNDNNPQIVSKAAFGLGELRAREKVPELIKLLNHPAQVVRNLAACAIREIASPEDELLIQPLLTLLADEAHIVQISAAEALGRLKNPKAVATLINFFINSLSDNKSGVKYQIISALKQIGDFEVVEKLKQQKSKVPPHQVQLIDEAISLIEKANW
;
A
#
# COMPACT_ATOMS: atom_id res chain seq x y z
N MET A 1 -21.43 15.18 8.52
CA MET A 1 -21.39 14.15 9.59
C MET A 1 -22.41 13.01 9.51
N GLN A 2 -23.65 13.08 10.03
CA GLN A 2 -24.52 11.88 10.19
C GLN A 2 -24.70 11.06 8.90
N LYS A 3 -24.94 11.73 7.77
CA LYS A 3 -25.02 11.10 6.45
C LYS A 3 -23.73 10.36 6.04
N LEU A 4 -22.55 10.87 6.42
CA LEU A 4 -21.26 10.22 6.14
C LEU A 4 -21.12 8.94 6.97
N LEU A 5 -21.49 8.99 8.25
CA LEU A 5 -21.45 7.84 9.14
C LEU A 5 -22.41 6.73 8.65
N GLU A 6 -23.62 7.10 8.20
CA GLU A 6 -24.55 6.15 7.58
C GLU A 6 -23.98 5.52 6.28
N GLN A 7 -23.21 6.26 5.49
CA GLN A 7 -22.52 5.70 4.33
C GLN A 7 -21.42 4.71 4.75
N LEU A 8 -20.67 5.03 5.81
CA LEU A 8 -19.66 4.14 6.37
C LEU A 8 -20.28 2.87 6.98
N ASP A 9 -21.45 2.94 7.62
CA ASP A 9 -22.18 1.76 8.11
C ASP A 9 -22.41 0.75 6.97
N ASN A 10 -22.98 1.22 5.86
CA ASN A 10 -23.22 0.37 4.68
C ASN A 10 -21.92 -0.23 4.11
N ILE A 11 -20.80 0.46 4.25
CA ILE A 11 -19.49 -0.01 3.80
C ILE A 11 -18.95 -1.07 4.76
N PHE A 12 -18.95 -0.80 6.08
CA PHE A 12 -18.39 -1.68 7.08
C PHE A 12 -19.24 -2.94 7.31
N GLU A 13 -20.57 -2.88 7.13
CA GLU A 13 -21.44 -4.06 7.10
C GLU A 13 -21.02 -5.06 6.00
N VAL A 14 -20.59 -4.55 4.84
CA VAL A 14 -20.13 -5.39 3.71
C VAL A 14 -18.74 -5.96 3.95
N ILE A 15 -17.93 -5.35 4.83
CA ILE A 15 -16.53 -5.72 5.03
C ILE A 15 -16.36 -6.78 6.14
N GLU A 16 -17.42 -7.27 6.80
CA GLU A 16 -17.38 -8.33 7.84
C GLU A 16 -16.22 -8.13 8.86
N LYS A 17 -16.03 -6.90 9.36
CA LYS A 17 -14.99 -6.66 10.38
C LYS A 17 -15.48 -7.06 11.77
N GLU A 18 -14.83 -8.06 12.36
CA GLU A 18 -15.02 -8.46 13.77
C GLU A 18 -14.45 -7.42 14.76
N ASP A 19 -13.60 -6.50 14.28
CA ASP A 19 -12.81 -5.56 15.11
C ASP A 19 -13.37 -4.12 15.15
N ILE A 20 -14.70 -3.99 15.21
CA ILE A 20 -15.40 -2.72 15.37
C ILE A 20 -15.93 -2.60 16.80
N ALA A 21 -15.40 -1.65 17.56
CA ALA A 21 -15.85 -1.40 18.92
C ALA A 21 -17.23 -0.71 18.94
N PRO A 22 -18.08 -1.01 19.93
CA PRO A 22 -19.40 -0.38 20.02
C PRO A 22 -19.30 1.13 20.29
N PRO A 23 -20.37 1.90 20.00
CA PRO A 23 -20.49 3.30 20.38
C PRO A 23 -20.12 3.60 21.83
N ILE A 24 -19.44 4.71 22.08
CA ILE A 24 -19.26 5.22 23.44
C ILE A 24 -20.57 5.79 23.99
N SER A 25 -20.87 5.56 25.28
CA SER A 25 -22.02 6.19 25.93
C SER A 25 -21.77 7.66 26.28
N ASP A 26 -22.82 8.48 26.32
CA ASP A 26 -22.74 9.90 26.70
C ASP A 26 -22.09 10.12 28.08
N GLU A 27 -22.32 9.21 29.02
CA GLU A 27 -21.75 9.27 30.37
C GLU A 27 -20.25 8.95 30.35
N LYS A 28 -19.85 7.88 29.64
CA LYS A 28 -18.45 7.48 29.52
C LYS A 28 -17.66 8.55 28.77
N PHE A 29 -18.20 9.10 27.68
CA PHE A 29 -17.58 10.18 26.91
C PHE A 29 -17.34 11.41 27.78
N ARG A 30 -18.38 11.94 28.46
CA ARG A 30 -18.25 13.13 29.33
C ARG A 30 -17.21 12.93 30.42
N ARG A 31 -17.17 11.74 31.02
CA ARG A 31 -16.18 11.41 32.07
C ARG A 31 -14.75 11.40 31.54
N LEU A 32 -14.52 10.83 30.36
CA LEU A 32 -13.19 10.72 29.75
C LEU A 32 -12.73 12.07 29.18
N ALA A 33 -13.54 12.68 28.31
CA ALA A 33 -13.23 13.94 27.65
C ALA A 33 -13.07 15.11 28.65
N GLY A 34 -13.75 15.07 29.80
CA GLY A 34 -13.61 16.08 30.86
C GLY A 34 -12.24 16.13 31.54
N ARG A 35 -11.33 15.20 31.22
CA ARG A 35 -9.93 15.22 31.69
C ARG A 35 -9.01 16.09 30.81
N LEU A 36 -9.44 16.40 29.58
CA LEU A 36 -8.62 17.14 28.61
C LEU A 36 -8.67 18.65 28.90
N PRO A 37 -7.61 19.39 28.56
CA PRO A 37 -7.56 20.84 28.76
C PRO A 37 -8.43 21.63 27.77
N PHE A 38 -8.95 20.97 26.73
CA PHE A 38 -9.82 21.53 25.71
C PHE A 38 -11.14 20.75 25.62
N LYS A 39 -12.11 21.34 24.93
CA LYS A 39 -13.35 20.65 24.58
C LYS A 39 -13.15 19.90 23.27
N ILE A 40 -13.36 18.58 23.30
CA ILE A 40 -13.39 17.78 22.06
C ILE A 40 -14.46 18.37 21.11
N PRO A 41 -14.12 18.69 19.85
CA PRO A 41 -15.08 19.17 18.87
C PRO A 41 -16.24 18.19 18.70
N SER A 42 -17.47 18.71 18.52
CA SER A 42 -18.67 17.87 18.39
C SER A 42 -18.58 16.85 17.25
N ILE A 43 -17.77 17.17 16.23
CA ILE A 43 -17.52 16.28 15.10
C ILE A 43 -16.76 15.01 15.52
N ILE A 44 -15.80 15.14 16.43
CA ILE A 44 -15.04 14.02 17.00
C ILE A 44 -15.90 13.27 18.02
N GLU A 45 -16.69 13.98 18.83
CA GLU A 45 -17.68 13.34 19.71
C GLU A 45 -18.64 12.44 18.92
N ASN A 46 -19.14 12.90 17.77
CA ASN A 46 -20.02 12.11 16.91
C ASN A 46 -19.32 10.88 16.33
N LEU A 47 -18.02 10.96 16.02
CA LEU A 47 -17.24 9.83 15.54
C LEU A 47 -17.16 8.73 16.62
N TYR A 48 -16.86 9.08 17.86
CA TYR A 48 -16.80 8.11 18.98
C TYR A 48 -18.17 7.55 19.37
N LYS A 49 -19.23 8.36 19.24
CA LYS A 49 -20.62 7.90 19.41
C LYS A 49 -21.12 7.03 18.27
N TRP A 50 -20.39 6.98 17.17
CA TRP A 50 -20.62 6.03 16.11
C TRP A 50 -19.86 4.73 16.40
N HIS A 51 -18.54 4.79 16.61
CA HIS A 51 -17.74 3.65 17.08
C HIS A 51 -16.57 4.11 17.97
N ASP A 52 -16.39 3.46 19.13
CA ASP A 52 -15.30 3.74 20.09
C ASP A 52 -14.03 2.93 19.75
N GLY A 53 -13.68 2.87 18.45
CA GLY A 53 -12.51 2.16 17.96
C GLY A 53 -12.79 1.29 16.72
N ILE A 54 -11.94 1.39 15.70
CA ILE A 54 -12.04 0.59 14.46
C ILE A 54 -10.63 0.25 13.98
N GLU A 55 -10.31 -1.05 13.92
CA GLU A 55 -9.05 -1.49 13.32
C GLU A 55 -9.05 -1.30 11.80
N GLN A 56 -7.93 -0.80 11.28
CA GLN A 56 -7.73 -0.41 9.89
C GLN A 56 -8.88 0.46 9.38
N PHE A 57 -9.20 1.52 10.11
CA PHE A 57 -10.22 2.50 9.70
C PHE A 57 -9.89 3.15 8.36
N ILE A 58 -8.60 3.42 8.14
CA ILE A 58 -8.02 3.68 6.81
C ILE A 58 -6.77 2.80 6.66
N PRO A 59 -6.23 2.59 5.45
CA PRO A 59 -5.06 1.73 5.25
C PRO A 59 -3.89 2.10 6.15
N GLY A 60 -3.55 1.20 7.07
CA GLY A 60 -2.47 1.33 8.04
C GLY A 60 -2.80 2.08 9.33
N TYR A 61 -3.97 2.73 9.45
CA TYR A 61 -4.34 3.48 10.65
C TYR A 61 -5.62 2.93 11.30
N ASP A 62 -5.56 2.82 12.62
CA ASP A 62 -6.70 2.46 13.46
C ASP A 62 -7.37 3.73 13.99
N LEU A 63 -8.70 3.72 14.08
CA LEU A 63 -9.41 4.65 14.95
C LEU A 63 -9.22 4.13 16.38
N LEU A 64 -8.49 4.90 17.18
CA LEU A 64 -8.23 4.53 18.57
C LEU A 64 -9.53 4.63 19.38
N PRO A 65 -9.80 3.71 20.33
CA PRO A 65 -10.78 3.96 21.39
C PRO A 65 -10.48 5.27 22.13
N LEU A 66 -11.50 5.97 22.63
CA LEU A 66 -11.30 7.28 23.25
C LEU A 66 -10.35 7.22 24.47
N SER A 67 -10.37 6.10 25.22
CA SER A 67 -9.44 5.90 26.33
C SER A 67 -7.98 5.90 25.88
N ASP A 68 -7.73 5.29 24.73
CA ASP A 68 -6.40 5.04 24.22
C ASP A 68 -5.89 6.30 23.51
N ALA A 69 -6.77 6.99 22.79
CA ALA A 69 -6.50 8.34 22.27
C ALA A 69 -6.10 9.34 23.37
N ILE A 70 -6.76 9.28 24.55
CA ILE A 70 -6.38 10.13 25.69
C ILE A 70 -5.02 9.72 26.26
N ALA A 71 -4.73 8.42 26.36
CA ALA A 71 -3.42 7.96 26.82
C ALA A 71 -2.30 8.40 25.86
N GLU A 72 -2.54 8.31 24.55
CA GLU A 72 -1.60 8.79 23.53
C GLU A 72 -1.43 10.31 23.57
N TYR A 73 -2.51 11.07 23.80
CA TYR A 73 -2.42 12.50 24.05
C TYR A 73 -1.51 12.82 25.24
N GLU A 74 -1.70 12.14 26.38
CA GLU A 74 -0.87 12.33 27.57
C GLU A 74 0.62 12.02 27.28
N ASN A 75 0.90 10.98 26.48
CA ASN A 75 2.24 10.65 26.03
C ASN A 75 2.85 11.74 25.13
N LEU A 76 2.10 12.26 24.16
CA LEU A 76 2.55 13.32 23.25
C LEU A 76 2.89 14.60 24.03
N ILE A 77 2.09 14.98 25.01
CA ILE A 77 2.39 16.13 25.88
C ILE A 77 3.69 15.92 26.68
N ALA A 78 3.87 14.72 27.25
CA ALA A 78 5.10 14.40 27.98
C ALA A 78 6.35 14.47 27.08
N LEU A 79 6.26 14.01 25.83
CA LEU A 79 7.33 14.16 24.84
C LEU A 79 7.58 15.63 24.50
N GLY A 80 6.53 16.44 24.32
CA GLY A 80 6.65 17.88 24.09
C GLY A 80 7.39 18.62 25.21
N GLU A 81 7.16 18.25 26.46
CA GLU A 81 7.91 18.76 27.61
C GLU A 81 9.37 18.33 27.59
N GLU A 82 9.66 17.08 27.22
CA GLU A 82 11.02 16.54 27.12
C GLU A 82 11.83 17.24 26.01
N TYR A 83 11.24 17.40 24.83
CA TYR A 83 11.90 18.01 23.66
C TYR A 83 11.84 19.54 23.62
N GLN A 84 11.04 20.17 24.50
CA GLN A 84 10.77 21.62 24.50
C GLN A 84 10.22 22.15 23.16
N ASP A 85 9.46 21.33 22.44
CA ASP A 85 8.90 21.64 21.13
C ASP A 85 7.38 21.76 21.19
N LYS A 86 6.89 22.95 21.52
CA LYS A 86 5.45 23.23 21.67
C LYS A 86 4.72 23.44 20.35
N GLU A 87 5.44 23.65 19.26
CA GLU A 87 4.83 23.77 17.93
C GLU A 87 4.52 22.38 17.38
N PHE A 88 5.40 21.42 17.62
CA PHE A 88 5.22 20.02 17.22
C PHE A 88 4.26 19.25 18.13
N PHE A 89 4.25 19.56 19.43
CA PHE A 89 3.39 18.94 20.44
C PHE A 89 2.43 19.96 21.06
N ASP A 90 1.65 20.65 20.22
CA ASP A 90 0.68 21.64 20.70
C ASP A 90 -0.36 21.00 21.64
N GLU A 91 -0.66 21.67 22.75
CA GLU A 91 -1.58 21.20 23.79
C GLU A 91 -3.03 21.09 23.30
N SER A 92 -3.36 21.64 22.13
CA SER A 92 -4.67 21.51 21.47
C SER A 92 -4.77 20.29 20.56
N PHE A 93 -3.66 19.65 20.19
CA PHE A 93 -3.66 18.56 19.22
C PHE A 93 -4.09 17.24 19.86
N PHE A 94 -5.19 16.68 19.36
CA PHE A 94 -5.75 15.43 19.87
C PHE A 94 -5.60 14.30 18.84
N PRO A 95 -4.94 13.17 19.19
CA PRO A 95 -4.78 12.04 18.27
C PRO A 95 -6.09 11.26 18.13
N ILE A 96 -6.56 11.11 16.90
CA ILE A 96 -7.77 10.33 16.59
C ILE A 96 -7.44 9.02 15.86
N LEU A 97 -6.42 9.02 14.99
CA LEU A 97 -5.97 7.80 14.30
C LEU A 97 -4.49 7.53 14.58
N TYR A 98 -4.12 6.27 14.63
CA TYR A 98 -2.74 5.84 14.92
C TYR A 98 -2.27 4.74 13.97
N ALA A 99 -1.00 4.84 13.56
CA ALA A 99 -0.29 3.86 12.73
C ALA A 99 1.19 3.87 13.09
N ASP A 100 1.67 2.89 13.86
CA ASP A 100 3.09 2.68 14.19
C ASP A 100 3.90 3.98 14.34
N LYS A 101 3.69 4.69 15.47
CA LYS A 101 4.29 6.00 15.80
C LYS A 101 3.93 7.17 14.88
N SER A 102 2.93 7.00 14.03
CA SER A 102 2.34 8.07 13.22
C SER A 102 0.91 8.34 13.69
N TYR A 103 0.54 9.61 13.80
CA TYR A 103 -0.77 10.03 14.30
C TYR A 103 -1.49 10.88 13.26
N ILE A 104 -2.81 10.75 13.21
CA ILE A 104 -3.68 11.78 12.64
C ILE A 104 -4.28 12.54 13.81
N LEU A 105 -3.89 13.80 13.90
CA LEU A 105 -4.23 14.74 14.96
C LEU A 105 -5.34 15.67 14.49
N VAL A 106 -6.19 16.08 15.42
CA VAL A 106 -7.19 17.13 15.23
C VAL A 106 -6.84 18.27 16.16
N ASP A 107 -6.72 19.46 15.60
CA ASP A 107 -6.59 20.67 16.39
C ASP A 107 -7.92 20.99 17.08
N CYS A 108 -7.93 20.93 18.41
CA CYS A 108 -9.11 21.18 19.22
C CYS A 108 -9.20 22.62 19.75
N ASP A 109 -8.33 23.54 19.31
CA ASP A 109 -8.48 24.96 19.60
C ASP A 109 -9.75 25.49 18.89
N PRO A 110 -10.70 26.06 19.64
CA PRO A 110 -11.96 26.56 19.08
C PRO A 110 -11.79 27.72 18.08
N SER A 111 -10.61 28.31 17.99
CA SER A 111 -10.26 29.36 17.03
C SER A 111 -10.05 28.82 15.60
N TYR A 112 -9.81 27.51 15.46
CA TYR A 112 -9.59 26.83 14.18
C TYR A 112 -10.73 25.84 13.90
N GLU A 113 -11.03 25.57 12.63
CA GLU A 113 -12.14 24.70 12.20
C GLU A 113 -11.81 23.19 12.33
N ALA A 114 -11.24 22.75 13.45
CA ALA A 114 -10.83 21.36 13.68
C ALA A 114 -9.94 20.80 12.55
N SER A 115 -8.87 21.53 12.24
CA SER A 115 -7.93 21.15 11.19
C SER A 115 -7.21 19.85 11.50
N ILE A 116 -6.86 19.10 10.44
CA ILE A 116 -6.25 17.78 10.59
C ILE A 116 -4.79 17.80 10.15
N TYR A 117 -3.96 17.27 11.04
CA TYR A 117 -2.52 17.14 10.85
C TYR A 117 -2.11 15.67 10.89
N CYS A 118 -1.09 15.32 10.13
CA CYS A 118 -0.36 14.06 10.26
C CYS A 118 0.94 14.32 10.98
N LEU A 119 1.16 13.61 12.09
CA LEU A 119 2.39 13.66 12.87
C LEU A 119 3.20 12.39 12.65
N PHE A 120 4.44 12.52 12.23
CA PHE A 120 5.38 11.41 12.07
C PHE A 120 6.52 11.54 13.07
N LEU A 121 6.47 10.80 14.18
CA LEU A 121 7.48 10.92 15.25
C LEU A 121 8.89 10.55 14.76
N GLU A 122 9.02 9.57 13.87
CA GLU A 122 10.33 9.13 13.37
C GLU A 122 10.98 10.14 12.40
N LEU A 123 10.17 10.92 11.68
CA LEU A 123 10.64 11.92 10.73
C LEU A 123 10.72 13.32 11.35
N ASN A 124 10.15 13.50 12.53
CA ASN A 124 9.99 14.78 13.21
C ASN A 124 9.32 15.82 12.30
N ASP A 125 8.24 15.41 11.63
CA ASP A 125 7.50 16.22 10.66
C ASP A 125 5.99 16.23 10.96
N ILE A 126 5.37 17.39 10.78
CA ILE A 126 3.93 17.59 10.93
C ILE A 126 3.37 18.25 9.67
N LEU A 127 2.41 17.58 9.04
CA LEU A 127 1.87 18.00 7.75
C LEU A 127 0.37 18.14 7.84
N GLN A 128 -0.16 19.30 7.43
CA GLN A 128 -1.60 19.45 7.26
C GLN A 128 -2.05 18.56 6.11
N ARG A 129 -2.86 17.55 6.41
CA ARG A 129 -3.30 16.55 5.42
C ARG A 129 -4.71 16.82 4.91
N TYR A 130 -5.58 17.28 5.79
CA TYR A 130 -6.96 17.63 5.46
C TYR A 130 -7.32 18.96 6.12
N GLU A 131 -8.21 19.72 5.48
CA GLU A 131 -8.68 21.01 6.00
C GLU A 131 -9.45 20.82 7.32
N ASN A 132 -10.27 19.77 7.41
CA ASN A 132 -11.07 19.40 8.58
C ASN A 132 -11.56 17.94 8.52
N VAL A 133 -12.22 17.51 9.60
CA VAL A 133 -12.72 16.13 9.78
C VAL A 133 -13.83 15.74 8.81
N ASP A 134 -14.74 16.65 8.44
CA ASP A 134 -15.78 16.33 7.46
C ASP A 134 -15.16 16.03 6.08
N GLN A 135 -14.16 16.81 5.66
CA GLN A 135 -13.42 16.57 4.41
C GLN A 135 -12.70 15.22 4.44
N MET A 136 -11.98 14.92 5.53
CA MET A 136 -11.31 13.62 5.69
C MET A 136 -12.31 12.47 5.55
N LEU A 137 -13.42 12.50 6.29
CA LEU A 137 -14.40 11.41 6.25
C LEU A 137 -15.07 11.28 4.88
N GLN A 138 -15.33 12.39 4.20
CA GLN A 138 -15.84 12.36 2.83
C GLN A 138 -14.84 11.71 1.86
N ILE A 139 -13.54 11.99 1.97
CA ILE A 139 -12.49 11.33 1.20
C ILE A 139 -12.44 9.84 1.50
N VAL A 140 -12.56 9.43 2.77
CA VAL A 140 -12.58 8.02 3.18
C VAL A 140 -13.78 7.29 2.56
N VAL A 141 -14.99 7.87 2.63
CA VAL A 141 -16.19 7.32 2.00
C VAL A 141 -15.98 7.16 0.49
N ASP A 142 -15.51 8.19 -0.19
CA ASP A 142 -15.25 8.15 -1.63
C ASP A 142 -14.18 7.10 -1.99
N ALA A 143 -13.17 6.92 -1.13
CA ALA A 143 -12.10 5.96 -1.31
C ALA A 143 -12.62 4.52 -1.23
N TYR A 144 -13.47 4.20 -0.26
CA TYR A 144 -14.14 2.89 -0.20
C TYR A 144 -15.07 2.66 -1.40
N LEU A 145 -15.94 3.62 -1.70
CA LEU A 145 -16.92 3.50 -2.80
C LEU A 145 -16.25 3.35 -4.17
N SER A 146 -15.11 3.99 -4.37
CA SER A 146 -14.34 3.92 -5.62
C SER A 146 -13.36 2.75 -5.67
N ARG A 147 -13.30 1.90 -4.63
CA ARG A 147 -12.28 0.86 -4.43
C ARG A 147 -10.84 1.39 -4.45
N ALA A 148 -10.66 2.66 -4.08
CA ALA A 148 -9.35 3.19 -3.75
C ALA A 148 -8.85 2.58 -2.43
N TYR A 149 -9.76 2.26 -1.50
CA TYR A 149 -9.51 1.34 -0.39
C TYR A 149 -10.25 0.03 -0.66
N TYR A 150 -9.55 -1.10 -0.50
CA TYR A 150 -10.13 -2.41 -0.75
C TYR A 150 -9.45 -3.48 0.11
N MET A 151 -10.18 -4.54 0.44
CA MET A 151 -9.63 -5.67 1.18
C MET A 151 -8.87 -6.62 0.27
N GLU A 152 -7.70 -7.05 0.72
CA GLU A 152 -6.85 -8.01 0.05
C GLU A 152 -6.14 -8.87 1.08
N GLU A 153 -6.40 -10.18 1.06
CA GLU A 153 -5.80 -11.15 1.99
C GLU A 153 -5.99 -10.78 3.47
N GLY A 154 -7.16 -10.23 3.81
CA GLY A 154 -7.50 -9.80 5.16
C GLY A 154 -6.91 -8.45 5.57
N LEU A 155 -6.19 -7.77 4.67
CA LEU A 155 -5.62 -6.45 4.91
C LEU A 155 -6.34 -5.38 4.08
N LEU A 156 -6.56 -4.21 4.67
CA LEU A 156 -7.06 -3.05 3.97
C LEU A 156 -5.92 -2.37 3.21
N VAL A 157 -5.99 -2.44 1.88
CA VAL A 157 -4.97 -1.93 0.96
C VAL A 157 -5.46 -0.66 0.26
N LYS A 158 -4.51 0.22 -0.11
CA LYS A 158 -4.78 1.43 -0.90
C LYS A 158 -4.34 1.28 -2.37
N ASN A 159 -5.15 1.82 -3.27
CA ASN A 159 -4.77 2.17 -4.63
C ASN A 159 -4.38 3.66 -4.65
N PRO A 160 -3.09 3.99 -4.73
CA PRO A 160 -2.63 5.36 -4.56
C PRO A 160 -3.05 6.28 -5.72
N VAL A 161 -3.21 5.75 -6.93
CA VAL A 161 -3.64 6.53 -8.12
C VAL A 161 -5.11 6.91 -8.01
N LEU A 162 -5.97 5.97 -7.61
CA LEU A 162 -7.38 6.29 -7.38
C LEU A 162 -7.55 7.23 -6.19
N LEU A 163 -6.78 7.03 -5.12
CA LEU A 163 -6.81 7.89 -3.95
C LEU A 163 -6.39 9.32 -4.32
N GLN A 164 -5.29 9.48 -5.07
CA GLN A 164 -4.84 10.77 -5.58
C GLN A 164 -5.94 11.49 -6.37
N LYS A 165 -6.69 10.76 -7.21
CA LYS A 165 -7.77 11.34 -8.03
C LYS A 165 -8.95 11.79 -7.17
N ILE A 166 -9.22 11.09 -6.08
CA ILE A 166 -10.24 11.46 -5.10
C ILE A 166 -9.79 12.69 -4.34
N GLU A 167 -8.61 12.66 -3.71
CA GLU A 167 -8.05 13.76 -2.94
C GLU A 167 -7.97 15.05 -3.77
N SER A 168 -7.61 14.96 -5.05
CA SER A 168 -7.54 16.10 -5.97
C SER A 168 -8.87 16.86 -6.13
N LYS A 169 -10.01 16.21 -5.93
CA LYS A 169 -11.33 16.86 -6.00
C LYS A 169 -11.60 17.78 -4.81
N TYR A 170 -10.91 17.54 -3.70
CA TYR A 170 -11.10 18.24 -2.44
C TYR A 170 -10.02 19.30 -2.19
N LEU A 171 -9.00 19.40 -3.05
CA LEU A 171 -7.99 20.43 -2.97
C LEU A 171 -8.60 21.82 -3.20
N SER A 172 -8.14 22.80 -2.43
CA SER A 172 -8.43 24.21 -2.67
C SER A 172 -7.85 24.67 -4.02
N LEU A 173 -8.37 25.78 -4.58
CA LEU A 173 -7.86 26.31 -5.85
C LEU A 173 -6.34 26.62 -5.77
N GLU A 174 -5.87 27.08 -4.62
CA GLU A 174 -4.45 27.34 -4.38
C GLU A 174 -3.62 26.05 -4.43
N GLN A 175 -4.07 25.00 -3.73
CA GLN A 175 -3.41 23.69 -3.74
C GLN A 175 -3.42 23.05 -5.14
N GLN A 176 -4.52 23.19 -5.88
CA GLN A 176 -4.61 22.72 -7.27
C GLN A 176 -3.59 23.46 -8.17
N ASN A 177 -3.51 24.79 -8.04
CA ASN A 177 -2.55 25.61 -8.80
C ASN A 177 -1.10 25.25 -8.45
N GLN A 178 -0.80 25.02 -7.17
CA GLN A 178 0.52 24.59 -6.72
C GLN A 178 0.90 23.24 -7.34
N ARG A 179 -0.01 22.26 -7.26
CA ARG A 179 0.20 20.94 -7.85
C ARG A 179 0.46 21.00 -9.35
N GLU A 180 -0.30 21.82 -10.07
CA GLU A 180 -0.11 22.01 -11.51
C GLU A 180 1.20 22.73 -11.83
N ALA A 181 1.63 23.69 -10.99
CA ALA A 181 2.93 24.34 -11.13
C ALA A 181 4.09 23.35 -10.91
N GLU A 182 3.99 22.47 -9.91
CA GLU A 182 4.97 21.40 -9.65
C GLU A 182 5.04 20.41 -10.82
N TRP A 183 3.89 20.04 -11.38
CA TRP A 183 3.81 19.19 -12.57
C TRP A 183 4.48 19.84 -13.79
N ASN A 184 4.19 21.12 -14.06
CA ASN A 184 4.80 21.86 -15.16
C ASN A 184 6.32 21.97 -15.00
N LYS A 185 6.80 22.25 -13.79
CA LYS A 185 8.23 22.26 -13.48
C LYS A 185 8.88 20.90 -13.75
N LEU A 186 8.22 19.80 -13.37
CA LEU A 186 8.71 18.45 -13.65
C LEU A 186 8.77 18.19 -15.17
N CYS A 187 7.79 18.64 -15.93
CA CYS A 187 7.79 18.55 -17.40
C CYS A 187 8.95 19.35 -18.03
N ASP A 188 9.21 20.55 -17.54
CA ASP A 188 10.33 21.38 -18.01
C ASP A 188 11.68 20.70 -17.73
N GLU A 189 11.86 20.11 -16.54
CA GLU A 189 13.06 19.36 -16.18
C GLU A 189 13.26 18.13 -17.09
N LEU A 190 12.18 17.40 -17.40
CA LEU A 190 12.20 16.29 -18.37
C LEU A 190 12.60 16.76 -19.77
N HIS A 191 12.05 17.89 -20.22
CA HIS A 191 12.39 18.45 -21.53
C HIS A 191 13.86 18.91 -21.59
N GLN A 192 14.38 19.50 -20.52
CA GLN A 192 15.80 19.85 -20.43
C GLN A 192 16.70 18.61 -20.45
N LEU A 193 16.27 17.51 -19.81
CA LEU A 193 16.94 16.22 -19.89
C LEU A 193 16.79 15.53 -21.26
N GLU A 194 15.92 15.94 -22.16
CA GLU A 194 15.95 15.38 -23.53
C GLU A 194 16.99 16.11 -24.42
N ASN A 195 17.35 17.35 -24.07
CA ASN A 195 18.08 18.28 -24.94
C ASN A 195 19.56 18.54 -24.58
N ARG A 196 20.07 18.04 -23.46
CA ARG A 196 21.45 18.31 -23.00
C ARG A 196 22.49 17.32 -23.55
N ASP A 197 23.75 17.79 -23.64
CA ASP A 197 24.90 17.03 -24.13
C ASP A 197 25.43 16.05 -23.07
N ARG A 198 25.82 14.85 -23.52
CA ARG A 198 25.78 13.60 -22.75
C ARG A 198 27.13 13.27 -22.10
N SER A 199 27.32 13.59 -20.84
CA SER A 199 28.21 12.81 -19.98
C SER A 199 27.42 11.65 -19.37
N GLN A 200 27.73 10.41 -19.77
CA GLN A 200 26.85 9.24 -19.60
C GLN A 200 26.41 8.98 -18.14
N GLU A 201 27.25 9.27 -17.14
CA GLU A 201 27.04 8.84 -15.76
C GLU A 201 26.22 9.81 -14.89
N GLN A 202 26.44 11.13 -15.03
CA GLN A 202 25.62 12.14 -14.35
C GLN A 202 24.19 12.20 -14.91
N TRP A 203 24.06 11.83 -16.18
CA TRP A 203 22.82 11.83 -16.94
C TRP A 203 21.81 10.78 -16.46
N ASP A 204 22.27 9.54 -16.29
CA ASP A 204 21.39 8.44 -15.87
C ASP A 204 20.97 8.59 -14.42
N PHE A 205 21.81 9.19 -13.57
CA PHE A 205 21.42 9.55 -12.21
C PHE A 205 20.27 10.56 -12.19
N GLN A 206 20.35 11.63 -13.01
CA GLN A 206 19.28 12.63 -13.10
C GLN A 206 17.99 12.04 -13.67
N LYS A 207 18.06 11.22 -14.72
CA LYS A 207 16.89 10.50 -15.24
C LYS A 207 16.25 9.62 -14.17
N SER A 208 17.06 8.88 -13.41
CA SER A 208 16.56 8.04 -12.34
C SER A 208 15.78 8.85 -11.30
N ILE A 209 16.26 10.03 -10.90
CA ILE A 209 15.54 10.92 -9.97
C ILE A 209 14.22 11.39 -10.57
N LEU A 210 14.21 11.82 -11.85
CA LEU A 210 12.97 12.27 -12.48
C LEU A 210 11.94 11.16 -12.65
N ILE A 211 12.38 9.93 -12.96
CA ILE A 211 11.50 8.76 -13.03
C ILE A 211 10.88 8.47 -11.66
N SER A 212 11.65 8.56 -10.57
CA SER A 212 11.13 8.48 -9.19
C SER A 212 9.99 9.49 -8.97
N ARG A 213 10.30 10.76 -9.20
CA ARG A 213 9.35 11.86 -9.01
C ARG A 213 8.09 11.70 -9.85
N LEU A 214 8.24 11.18 -11.08
CA LEU A 214 7.10 10.92 -11.96
C LEU A 214 6.09 9.96 -11.33
N TYR A 215 6.51 8.78 -10.86
CA TYR A 215 5.55 7.83 -10.27
C TYR A 215 5.15 8.19 -8.83
N GLU A 216 5.99 8.91 -8.07
CA GLU A 216 5.66 9.42 -6.73
C GLU A 216 4.55 10.49 -6.74
N THR A 217 4.30 11.13 -7.90
CA THR A 217 3.15 12.04 -8.05
C THR A 217 1.80 11.34 -8.03
N TYR A 218 1.78 10.02 -8.31
CA TYR A 218 0.61 9.21 -8.60
C TYR A 218 -0.32 9.78 -9.69
N ASP A 219 0.20 10.69 -10.52
CA ASP A 219 -0.51 11.30 -11.63
C ASP A 219 -0.41 10.42 -12.88
N GLU A 220 -1.55 10.05 -13.46
CA GLU A 220 -1.60 9.19 -14.65
C GLU A 220 -0.91 9.83 -15.87
N ARG A 221 -0.76 11.15 -15.90
CA ARG A 221 0.01 11.86 -16.93
C ARG A 221 1.47 11.39 -16.97
N ALA A 222 2.00 10.83 -15.89
CA ALA A 222 3.36 10.29 -15.84
C ALA A 222 3.54 9.03 -16.69
N ILE A 223 2.47 8.27 -16.96
CA ILE A 223 2.53 6.99 -17.68
C ILE A 223 3.15 7.16 -19.07
N ILE A 224 2.84 8.24 -19.79
CA ILE A 224 3.42 8.49 -21.12
C ILE A 224 4.93 8.70 -21.06
N TYR A 225 5.44 9.38 -20.03
CA TYR A 225 6.86 9.62 -19.84
C TYR A 225 7.58 8.33 -19.42
N LEU A 226 7.03 7.59 -18.45
CA LEU A 226 7.58 6.30 -18.03
C LEU A 226 7.64 5.29 -19.18
N THR A 227 6.62 5.26 -20.04
CA THR A 227 6.60 4.41 -21.24
C THR A 227 7.76 4.73 -22.19
N LYS A 228 8.13 6.01 -22.36
CA LYS A 228 9.30 6.37 -23.18
C LYS A 228 10.59 5.77 -22.61
N PHE A 229 10.77 5.81 -21.29
CA PHE A 229 11.97 5.30 -20.61
C PHE A 229 12.12 3.77 -20.64
N LEU A 230 11.08 3.01 -21.01
CA LEU A 230 11.21 1.56 -21.25
C LEU A 230 12.12 1.23 -22.44
N ASN A 231 12.40 2.19 -23.33
CA ASN A 231 13.28 2.04 -24.49
C ASN A 231 14.69 2.62 -24.25
N ASP A 232 15.04 2.96 -23.02
CA ASP A 232 16.38 3.46 -22.70
C ASP A 232 17.45 2.37 -22.83
N ASN A 233 18.68 2.75 -23.14
CA ASN A 233 19.80 1.81 -23.25
C ASN A 233 20.35 1.40 -21.89
N ASN A 234 20.10 2.17 -20.83
CA ASN A 234 20.52 1.83 -19.48
C ASN A 234 19.46 0.95 -18.79
N PRO A 235 19.79 -0.32 -18.42
CA PRO A 235 18.85 -1.21 -17.76
C PRO A 235 18.30 -0.70 -16.42
N GLN A 236 19.02 0.18 -15.71
CA GLN A 236 18.52 0.80 -14.47
C GLN A 236 17.40 1.80 -14.74
N ILE A 237 17.46 2.50 -15.87
CA ILE A 237 16.41 3.42 -16.30
C ILE A 237 15.17 2.64 -16.73
N VAL A 238 15.35 1.60 -17.54
CA VAL A 238 14.27 0.72 -17.99
C VAL A 238 13.58 0.05 -16.81
N SER A 239 14.34 -0.51 -15.86
CA SER A 239 13.80 -1.22 -14.71
C SER A 239 13.03 -0.27 -13.78
N LYS A 240 13.54 0.94 -13.56
CA LYS A 240 12.86 1.95 -12.73
C LYS A 240 11.59 2.48 -13.39
N ALA A 241 11.60 2.65 -14.72
CA ALA A 241 10.40 3.01 -15.46
C ALA A 241 9.34 1.90 -15.42
N ALA A 242 9.74 0.63 -15.54
CA ALA A 242 8.84 -0.51 -15.37
C ALA A 242 8.22 -0.53 -13.97
N PHE A 243 9.04 -0.36 -12.92
CA PHE A 243 8.57 -0.24 -11.54
C PHE A 243 7.55 0.89 -11.38
N GLY A 244 7.86 2.08 -11.90
CA GLY A 244 6.95 3.23 -11.83
C GLY A 244 5.61 2.99 -12.52
N LEU A 245 5.56 2.23 -13.62
CA LEU A 245 4.30 1.83 -14.24
C LEU A 245 3.47 0.89 -13.33
N GLY A 246 4.14 0.06 -12.55
CA GLY A 246 3.53 -0.74 -11.48
C GLY A 246 2.91 0.12 -10.39
N GLU A 247 3.67 1.08 -9.86
CA GLU A 247 3.21 2.03 -8.83
C GLU A 247 2.00 2.85 -9.30
N LEU A 248 1.99 3.25 -10.58
CA LEU A 248 0.87 3.94 -11.22
C LEU A 248 -0.26 3.00 -11.65
N ARG A 249 -0.14 1.69 -11.41
CA ARG A 249 -1.10 0.65 -11.81
C ARG A 249 -1.54 0.78 -13.28
N ALA A 250 -0.57 1.06 -14.16
CA ALA A 250 -0.78 1.36 -15.58
C ALA A 250 -1.16 0.11 -16.39
N ARG A 251 -2.42 -0.33 -16.27
CA ARG A 251 -2.92 -1.57 -16.86
C ARG A 251 -2.80 -1.61 -18.38
N GLU A 252 -2.90 -0.47 -19.04
CA GLU A 252 -2.70 -0.33 -20.49
C GLU A 252 -1.25 -0.61 -20.93
N LYS A 253 -0.30 -0.72 -20.01
CA LYS A 253 1.13 -1.01 -20.27
C LYS A 253 1.56 -2.45 -19.97
N VAL A 254 0.60 -3.31 -19.64
CA VAL A 254 0.85 -4.76 -19.48
C VAL A 254 1.57 -5.38 -20.70
N PRO A 255 1.18 -5.09 -21.96
CA PRO A 255 1.88 -5.66 -23.12
C PRO A 255 3.37 -5.29 -23.20
N GLU A 256 3.73 -4.06 -22.82
CA GLU A 256 5.11 -3.59 -22.75
C GLU A 256 5.88 -4.27 -21.60
N LEU A 257 5.26 -4.39 -20.43
CA LEU A 257 5.87 -5.06 -19.28
C LEU A 257 6.16 -6.54 -19.55
N ILE A 258 5.27 -7.25 -20.26
CA ILE A 258 5.49 -8.66 -20.65
C ILE A 258 6.75 -8.81 -21.51
N LYS A 259 7.02 -7.86 -22.41
CA LYS A 259 8.25 -7.90 -23.24
C LYS A 259 9.50 -7.81 -22.36
N LEU A 260 9.45 -7.01 -21.29
CA LEU A 260 10.56 -6.81 -20.37
C LEU A 260 10.88 -8.03 -19.50
N LEU A 261 9.95 -9.00 -19.38
CA LEU A 261 10.24 -10.28 -18.71
C LEU A 261 11.31 -11.10 -19.42
N ASN A 262 11.63 -10.80 -20.68
CA ASN A 262 12.71 -11.45 -21.44
C ASN A 262 13.95 -10.55 -21.62
N HIS A 263 14.04 -9.45 -20.88
CA HIS A 263 15.15 -8.50 -21.01
C HIS A 263 16.49 -9.15 -20.58
N PRO A 264 17.62 -8.85 -21.24
CA PRO A 264 18.91 -9.45 -20.91
C PRO A 264 19.38 -9.16 -19.47
N ALA A 265 19.10 -7.97 -18.95
CA ALA A 265 19.43 -7.61 -17.57
C ALA A 265 18.41 -8.13 -16.56
N GLN A 266 18.87 -8.89 -15.56
CA GLN A 266 18.03 -9.44 -14.48
C GLN A 266 17.21 -8.38 -13.73
N VAL A 267 17.76 -7.17 -13.54
CA VAL A 267 17.08 -6.09 -12.81
C VAL A 267 15.81 -5.62 -13.53
N VAL A 268 15.82 -5.63 -14.86
CA VAL A 268 14.65 -5.26 -15.67
C VAL A 268 13.60 -6.35 -15.59
N ARG A 269 13.99 -7.63 -15.72
CA ARG A 269 13.06 -8.77 -15.59
C ARG A 269 12.39 -8.78 -14.22
N ASN A 270 13.18 -8.54 -13.16
CA ASN A 270 12.71 -8.44 -11.79
C ASN A 270 11.64 -7.34 -11.63
N LEU A 271 12.00 -6.09 -11.97
CA LEU A 271 11.09 -4.96 -11.77
C LEU A 271 9.88 -4.99 -12.72
N ALA A 272 9.99 -5.62 -13.89
CA ALA A 272 8.85 -5.90 -14.74
C ALA A 272 7.87 -6.90 -14.10
N ALA A 273 8.38 -7.97 -13.47
CA ALA A 273 7.54 -8.93 -12.74
C ALA A 273 6.87 -8.28 -11.51
N CYS A 274 7.60 -7.44 -10.76
CA CYS A 274 7.02 -6.65 -9.67
C CYS A 274 5.92 -5.71 -10.18
N ALA A 275 6.16 -4.99 -11.28
CA ALA A 275 5.15 -4.10 -11.84
C ALA A 275 3.90 -4.87 -12.29
N ILE A 276 4.08 -6.04 -12.91
CA ILE A 276 2.98 -6.93 -13.28
C ILE A 276 2.21 -7.37 -12.03
N ARG A 277 2.88 -7.71 -10.93
CA ARG A 277 2.21 -8.06 -9.66
C ARG A 277 1.28 -6.94 -9.17
N GLU A 278 1.68 -5.67 -9.26
CA GLU A 278 0.83 -4.55 -8.81
C GLU A 278 -0.40 -4.29 -9.70
N ILE A 279 -0.29 -4.66 -10.98
CA ILE A 279 -1.29 -4.39 -12.03
C ILE A 279 -2.23 -5.58 -12.26
N ALA A 280 -1.73 -6.79 -12.01
CA ALA A 280 -2.38 -8.04 -12.35
C ALA A 280 -3.72 -8.22 -11.63
N SER A 281 -4.72 -8.68 -12.38
CA SER A 281 -5.98 -9.17 -11.86
C SER A 281 -6.16 -10.65 -12.23
N PRO A 282 -6.97 -11.43 -11.48
CA PRO A 282 -7.13 -12.85 -11.75
C PRO A 282 -7.56 -13.23 -13.18
N GLU A 283 -8.17 -12.29 -13.90
CA GLU A 283 -8.64 -12.45 -15.28
C GLU A 283 -7.52 -12.35 -16.33
N ASP A 284 -6.31 -11.89 -15.95
CA ASP A 284 -5.20 -11.65 -16.88
C ASP A 284 -4.46 -12.94 -17.27
N GLU A 285 -5.16 -13.88 -17.92
CA GLU A 285 -4.60 -15.18 -18.29
C GLU A 285 -3.34 -15.10 -19.17
N LEU A 286 -3.21 -14.02 -19.95
CA LEU A 286 -2.05 -13.78 -20.82
C LEU A 286 -0.73 -13.62 -20.04
N LEU A 287 -0.80 -13.30 -18.74
CA LEU A 287 0.37 -13.16 -17.87
C LEU A 287 0.90 -14.50 -17.37
N ILE A 288 0.08 -15.55 -17.37
CA ILE A 288 0.41 -16.84 -16.76
C ILE A 288 1.63 -17.46 -17.42
N GLN A 289 1.61 -17.65 -18.75
CA GLN A 289 2.69 -18.35 -19.41
C GLN A 289 4.04 -17.60 -19.35
N PRO A 290 4.10 -16.26 -19.58
CA PRO A 290 5.33 -15.50 -19.38
C PRO A 290 5.90 -15.62 -17.97
N LEU A 291 5.07 -15.52 -16.93
CA LEU A 291 5.52 -15.61 -15.54
C LEU A 291 5.94 -17.04 -15.16
N LEU A 292 5.27 -18.07 -15.69
CA LEU A 292 5.69 -19.46 -15.52
C LEU A 292 7.06 -19.73 -16.14
N THR A 293 7.35 -19.15 -17.30
CA THR A 293 8.70 -19.20 -17.90
C THR A 293 9.71 -18.49 -17.00
N LEU A 294 9.33 -17.37 -16.39
CA LEU A 294 10.19 -16.57 -15.53
C LEU A 294 10.53 -17.25 -14.19
N LEU A 295 9.74 -18.23 -13.72
CA LEU A 295 10.13 -19.06 -12.56
C LEU A 295 11.45 -19.82 -12.80
N ALA A 296 11.76 -20.15 -14.05
CA ALA A 296 12.98 -20.85 -14.42
C ALA A 296 14.21 -19.92 -14.57
N ASP A 297 14.10 -18.64 -14.20
CA ASP A 297 15.19 -17.67 -14.30
C ASP A 297 16.41 -18.06 -13.47
N GLU A 298 17.60 -17.64 -13.90
CA GLU A 298 18.86 -17.87 -13.17
C GLU A 298 18.92 -17.06 -11.85
N ALA A 299 18.29 -15.89 -11.82
CA ALA A 299 18.34 -14.97 -10.71
C ALA A 299 17.22 -15.24 -9.71
N HIS A 300 17.57 -15.55 -8.45
CA HIS A 300 16.58 -15.89 -7.41
C HIS A 300 15.55 -14.78 -7.18
N ILE A 301 15.95 -13.52 -7.27
CA ILE A 301 15.04 -12.39 -7.08
C ILE A 301 13.96 -12.35 -8.17
N VAL A 302 14.32 -12.70 -9.41
CA VAL A 302 13.38 -12.77 -10.54
C VAL A 302 12.39 -13.93 -10.33
N GLN A 303 12.87 -15.07 -9.82
CA GLN A 303 12.01 -16.21 -9.48
C GLN A 303 10.99 -15.85 -8.38
N ILE A 304 11.43 -15.11 -7.36
CA ILE A 304 10.57 -14.61 -6.26
C ILE A 304 9.46 -13.71 -6.84
N SER A 305 9.81 -12.69 -7.62
CA SER A 305 8.83 -11.77 -8.20
C SER A 305 7.87 -12.47 -9.18
N ALA A 306 8.35 -13.47 -9.94
CA ALA A 306 7.48 -14.28 -10.77
C ALA A 306 6.47 -15.10 -9.94
N ALA A 307 6.91 -15.72 -8.85
CA ALA A 307 6.03 -16.45 -7.94
C ALA A 307 5.01 -15.52 -7.27
N GLU A 308 5.41 -14.33 -6.80
CA GLU A 308 4.49 -13.32 -6.27
C GLU A 308 3.42 -12.91 -7.29
N ALA A 309 3.82 -12.59 -8.52
CA ALA A 309 2.88 -12.22 -9.57
C ALA A 309 1.91 -13.36 -9.92
N LEU A 310 2.37 -14.62 -9.93
CA LEU A 310 1.50 -15.78 -10.13
C LEU A 310 0.52 -16.01 -8.97
N GLY A 311 0.96 -15.78 -7.73
CA GLY A 311 0.09 -15.80 -6.55
C GLY A 311 -1.02 -14.78 -6.65
N ARG A 312 -0.69 -13.55 -7.04
CA ARG A 312 -1.64 -12.45 -7.28
C ARG A 312 -2.69 -12.77 -8.35
N LEU A 313 -2.29 -13.47 -9.41
CA LEU A 313 -3.20 -13.90 -10.47
C LEU A 313 -4.18 -14.98 -10.01
N LYS A 314 -3.92 -15.67 -8.89
CA LYS A 314 -4.79 -16.71 -8.31
C LYS A 314 -5.28 -17.75 -9.34
N ASN A 315 -4.50 -17.99 -10.39
CA ASN A 315 -4.94 -18.82 -11.50
C ASN A 315 -4.51 -20.28 -11.28
N PRO A 316 -5.47 -21.24 -11.23
CA PRO A 316 -5.16 -22.64 -10.97
C PRO A 316 -4.20 -23.28 -11.98
N LYS A 317 -4.08 -22.72 -13.21
CA LYS A 317 -3.14 -23.20 -14.23
C LYS A 317 -1.67 -23.13 -13.76
N ALA A 318 -1.35 -22.24 -12.82
CA ALA A 318 0.00 -22.09 -12.28
C ALA A 318 0.38 -23.18 -11.25
N VAL A 319 -0.61 -23.83 -10.61
CA VAL A 319 -0.40 -24.72 -9.45
C VAL A 319 0.56 -25.87 -9.76
N ALA A 320 0.34 -26.58 -10.87
CA ALA A 320 1.17 -27.74 -11.22
C ALA A 320 2.65 -27.35 -11.42
N THR A 321 2.89 -26.22 -12.08
CA THR A 321 4.25 -25.71 -12.32
C THR A 321 4.91 -25.21 -11.04
N LEU A 322 4.17 -24.49 -10.19
CA LEU A 322 4.66 -24.02 -8.89
C LEU A 322 5.03 -25.20 -7.98
N ILE A 323 4.21 -26.25 -7.92
CA ILE A 323 4.52 -27.47 -7.17
C ILE A 323 5.77 -28.14 -7.72
N ASN A 324 5.85 -28.35 -9.03
CA ASN A 324 7.03 -28.98 -9.64
C ASN A 324 8.31 -28.19 -9.38
N PHE A 325 8.25 -26.85 -9.48
CA PHE A 325 9.37 -26.00 -9.15
C PHE A 325 9.76 -26.12 -7.67
N PHE A 326 8.78 -26.05 -6.76
CA PHE A 326 9.01 -26.20 -5.32
C PHE A 326 9.75 -27.51 -5.03
N ILE A 327 9.25 -28.64 -5.56
CA ILE A 327 9.86 -29.97 -5.40
C ILE A 327 11.30 -30.00 -5.95
N ASN A 328 11.54 -29.47 -7.15
CA ASN A 328 12.87 -29.45 -7.75
C ASN A 328 13.85 -28.58 -6.95
N SER A 329 13.35 -27.52 -6.32
CA SER A 329 14.16 -26.61 -5.50
C SER A 329 14.47 -27.15 -4.09
N LEU A 330 13.85 -28.26 -3.65
CA LEU A 330 14.01 -28.78 -2.27
C LEU A 330 15.46 -29.08 -1.91
N SER A 331 16.24 -29.56 -2.87
CA SER A 331 17.67 -29.88 -2.72
C SER A 331 18.58 -28.65 -2.66
N ASP A 332 18.11 -27.49 -3.10
CA ASP A 332 18.89 -26.26 -3.15
C ASP A 332 18.68 -25.44 -1.87
N ASN A 333 19.70 -24.69 -1.43
CA ASN A 333 19.60 -23.79 -0.27
C ASN A 333 18.84 -22.47 -0.58
N LYS A 334 17.87 -22.50 -1.51
CA LYS A 334 17.09 -21.34 -1.96
C LYS A 334 15.89 -21.09 -1.03
N SER A 335 16.14 -20.75 0.24
CA SER A 335 15.08 -20.58 1.26
C SER A 335 14.04 -19.51 0.88
N GLY A 336 14.46 -18.36 0.37
CA GLY A 336 13.55 -17.27 -0.02
C GLY A 336 12.61 -17.64 -1.17
N VAL A 337 13.13 -18.29 -2.21
CA VAL A 337 12.31 -18.73 -3.37
C VAL A 337 11.26 -19.75 -2.94
N LYS A 338 11.62 -20.70 -2.07
CA LYS A 338 10.68 -21.71 -1.54
C LYS A 338 9.53 -21.07 -0.78
N TYR A 339 9.83 -20.16 0.15
CA TYR A 339 8.81 -19.45 0.91
C TYR A 339 7.85 -18.72 -0.01
N GLN A 340 8.38 -18.04 -1.04
CA GLN A 340 7.54 -17.28 -1.94
C GLN A 340 6.62 -18.16 -2.80
N ILE A 341 7.09 -19.34 -3.20
CA ILE A 341 6.24 -20.29 -3.92
C ILE A 341 5.14 -20.86 -3.04
N ILE A 342 5.44 -21.16 -1.77
CA ILE A 342 4.43 -21.58 -0.79
C ILE A 342 3.40 -20.45 -0.60
N SER A 343 3.84 -19.20 -0.49
CA SER A 343 2.96 -18.04 -0.42
C SER A 343 2.07 -17.93 -1.67
N ALA A 344 2.64 -18.06 -2.87
CA ALA A 344 1.88 -18.04 -4.12
C ALA A 344 0.84 -19.19 -4.19
N LEU A 345 1.23 -20.41 -3.81
CA LEU A 345 0.33 -21.56 -3.74
C LEU A 345 -0.80 -21.35 -2.72
N LYS A 346 -0.50 -20.73 -1.58
CA LYS A 346 -1.49 -20.31 -0.58
C LYS A 346 -2.47 -19.29 -1.16
N GLN A 347 -1.98 -18.25 -1.84
CA GLN A 347 -2.82 -17.20 -2.43
C GLN A 347 -3.78 -17.73 -3.52
N ILE A 348 -3.34 -18.72 -4.30
CA ILE A 348 -4.19 -19.39 -5.29
C ILE A 348 -5.34 -20.16 -4.61
N GLY A 349 -5.12 -20.68 -3.40
CA GLY A 349 -6.20 -21.15 -2.51
C GLY A 349 -7.00 -22.37 -3.00
N ASP A 350 -6.51 -23.09 -4.01
CA ASP A 350 -7.19 -24.28 -4.52
C ASP A 350 -7.00 -25.45 -3.53
N PHE A 351 -8.09 -26.05 -3.04
CA PHE A 351 -8.07 -27.23 -2.17
C PHE A 351 -7.23 -28.38 -2.77
N GLU A 352 -7.13 -28.45 -4.10
CA GLU A 352 -6.28 -29.41 -4.78
C GLU A 352 -4.77 -29.21 -4.53
N VAL A 353 -4.32 -28.02 -4.11
CA VAL A 353 -2.89 -27.74 -3.82
C VAL A 353 -2.36 -28.67 -2.74
N VAL A 354 -3.08 -28.80 -1.62
CA VAL A 354 -2.67 -29.64 -0.49
C VAL A 354 -2.62 -31.10 -0.90
N GLU A 355 -3.63 -31.59 -1.60
CA GLU A 355 -3.67 -32.99 -2.08
C GLU A 355 -2.56 -33.27 -3.11
N LYS A 356 -2.31 -32.35 -4.05
CA LYS A 356 -1.23 -32.47 -5.03
C LYS A 356 0.15 -32.46 -4.36
N LEU A 357 0.35 -31.68 -3.29
CA LEU A 357 1.58 -31.69 -2.48
C LEU A 357 1.75 -33.01 -1.71
N LYS A 358 0.68 -33.52 -1.08
CA LYS A 358 0.69 -34.83 -0.40
C LYS A 358 1.08 -35.95 -1.37
N GLN A 359 0.61 -35.91 -2.61
CA GLN A 359 0.99 -36.88 -3.65
C GLN A 359 2.48 -36.82 -4.04
N GLN A 360 3.16 -35.67 -3.89
CA GLN A 360 4.60 -35.58 -4.20
C GLN A 360 5.49 -36.23 -3.14
N LYS A 361 4.99 -36.48 -1.92
CA LYS A 361 5.78 -37.09 -0.83
C LYS A 361 6.39 -38.43 -1.21
N SER A 362 5.69 -39.21 -2.03
CA SER A 362 6.18 -40.52 -2.52
C SER A 362 7.31 -40.41 -3.55
N LYS A 363 7.56 -39.22 -4.09
CA LYS A 363 8.55 -38.95 -5.14
C LYS A 363 9.83 -38.29 -4.63
N VAL A 364 9.90 -37.95 -3.34
CA VAL A 364 11.05 -37.26 -2.73
C VAL A 364 11.68 -38.10 -1.61
N PRO A 365 12.97 -37.91 -1.30
CA PRO A 365 13.62 -38.58 -0.17
C PRO A 365 12.98 -38.22 1.19
N PRO A 366 13.11 -39.06 2.24
CA PRO A 366 12.46 -38.85 3.53
C PRO A 366 12.74 -37.48 4.20
N HIS A 367 13.95 -36.94 4.07
CA HIS A 367 14.29 -35.63 4.63
C HIS A 367 13.59 -34.46 3.91
N GLN A 368 13.17 -34.65 2.66
CA GLN A 368 12.41 -33.66 1.88
C GLN A 368 10.90 -33.75 2.15
N VAL A 369 10.40 -34.90 2.62
CA VAL A 369 8.99 -35.06 3.00
C VAL A 369 8.62 -34.08 4.13
N GLN A 370 9.52 -33.86 5.10
CA GLN A 370 9.32 -32.89 6.19
C GLN A 370 9.12 -31.47 5.66
N LEU A 371 9.88 -31.06 4.63
CA LEU A 371 9.73 -29.74 4.01
C LEU A 371 8.38 -29.60 3.28
N ILE A 372 7.85 -30.69 2.71
CA ILE A 372 6.51 -30.70 2.11
C ILE A 372 5.44 -30.60 3.22
N ASP A 373 5.62 -31.28 4.35
CA ASP A 373 4.73 -31.18 5.51
C ASP A 373 4.68 -29.76 6.08
N GLU A 374 5.83 -29.10 6.21
CA GLU A 374 5.93 -27.69 6.62
C GLU A 374 5.19 -26.77 5.64
N ALA A 375 5.39 -26.97 4.33
CA ALA A 375 4.69 -26.20 3.29
C ALA A 375 3.17 -26.37 3.37
N ILE A 376 2.68 -27.60 3.54
CA ILE A 376 1.24 -27.89 3.73
C ILE A 376 0.72 -27.17 4.97
N SER A 377 1.43 -27.25 6.10
CA SER A 377 1.01 -26.58 7.34
C SER A 377 0.92 -25.06 7.18
N LEU A 378 1.85 -24.44 6.45
CA LEU A 378 1.82 -23.00 6.16
C LEU A 378 0.62 -22.60 5.28
N ILE A 379 0.23 -23.46 4.34
CA ILE A 379 -0.94 -23.24 3.48
C ILE A 379 -2.24 -23.41 4.29
N GLU A 380 -2.34 -24.46 5.12
CA GLU A 380 -3.54 -24.77 5.89
C GLU A 380 -3.82 -23.76 7.02
N LYS A 381 -2.79 -23.26 7.72
CA LYS A 381 -2.91 -22.33 8.86
C LYS A 381 -3.57 -20.99 8.53
N ALA A 382 -3.73 -20.65 7.27
CA ALA A 382 -4.23 -19.35 6.84
C ALA A 382 -5.59 -19.41 6.12
N ASN A 383 -6.15 -20.60 5.95
CA ASN A 383 -7.49 -20.79 5.37
C ASN A 383 -8.59 -20.84 6.46
N TRP A 384 -8.23 -20.63 7.74
CA TRP A 384 -9.05 -20.91 8.92
C TRP A 384 -8.99 -19.73 9.88
#